data_AF-A0A538LD68-F1
#
_entry.id   AF-A0A538LD68-F1
#
_cell.length_a   1.000
_cell.length_b   1.000
_cell.length_c   1.000
_cell.angle_alpha   90.00
_cell.angle_beta   90.00
_cell.angle_gamma   90.00
#
_symmetry.space_group_name_H-M   'P 1'
#
loop_
_entity.id
_entity.type
_entity.pdbx_description
1 polymer ?
#
loop_
_entity_poly.entity_id
_entity_poly.type
_entity_poly.pdbx_seq_one_letter_code
_entity_poly.pdbx_strand_id
1 'polypeptide(L)'
;PMQAYDSVAIEADVEIGGTDQLYNLLAGRDVMPHYGLEPQIVVTYPLLVGLDGVEKMSKSRGNYIGINDPPEEMFGKTMSIPDEALPQWWDLVAGGGEHSSDPMQWKLELARRITARWHGQEGARAGEEHFTSVVRRHEAPEDVEEARLEGQDPLHL
;
A
#
# COMPACT_ATOMS: atom_id res chain seq x y z
N PRO A 1 21.64 15.17 -13.30
CA PRO A 1 20.60 15.54 -12.31
C PRO A 1 21.24 16.21 -11.10
N MET A 2 20.59 17.17 -10.44
CA MET A 2 21.14 17.78 -9.21
C MET A 2 21.38 16.72 -8.12
N GLN A 3 20.48 15.73 -8.04
CA GLN A 3 20.56 14.58 -7.10
C GLN A 3 21.81 13.71 -7.27
N ALA A 4 22.45 13.70 -8.44
CA ALA A 4 23.65 12.89 -8.67
C ALA A 4 24.85 13.34 -7.81
N TYR A 5 24.83 14.61 -7.35
CA TYR A 5 25.86 15.12 -6.45
C TYR A 5 25.64 14.68 -5.00
N ASP A 6 24.42 14.28 -4.63
CA ASP A 6 24.14 13.85 -3.24
C ASP A 6 24.97 12.61 -2.90
N SER A 7 25.10 11.65 -3.82
CA SER A 7 25.91 10.44 -3.66
C SER A 7 27.41 10.73 -3.58
N VAL A 8 27.88 11.77 -4.27
CA VAL A 8 29.26 12.27 -4.15
C VAL A 8 29.48 12.90 -2.77
N ALA A 9 28.54 13.74 -2.32
CA ALA A 9 28.66 14.48 -1.07
C ALA A 9 28.70 13.57 0.17
N ILE A 10 28.06 12.39 0.11
CA ILE A 10 28.07 11.41 1.20
C ILE A 10 28.96 10.20 0.93
N GLU A 11 29.68 10.18 -0.20
CA GLU A 11 30.55 9.08 -0.64
C GLU A 11 29.83 7.71 -0.58
N ALA A 12 28.64 7.63 -1.19
CA ALA A 12 27.74 6.49 -1.02
C ALA A 12 28.29 5.17 -1.62
N ASP A 13 28.41 4.12 -0.80
CA ASP A 13 28.70 2.77 -1.29
C ASP A 13 27.48 2.13 -1.99
N VAL A 14 26.28 2.39 -1.47
CA VAL A 14 25.01 1.83 -1.94
C VAL A 14 23.92 2.89 -1.91
N GLU A 15 23.13 2.98 -2.97
CA GLU A 15 21.92 3.79 -2.98
C GLU A 15 20.71 2.95 -3.41
N ILE A 16 19.61 3.14 -2.68
CA ILE A 16 18.38 2.35 -2.82
C ILE A 16 17.25 3.27 -3.26
N GLY A 17 16.47 2.86 -4.25
CA GLY A 17 15.30 3.61 -4.70
C GLY A 17 14.21 2.75 -5.35
N GLY A 18 13.09 3.39 -5.69
CA GLY A 18 12.08 2.77 -6.55
C GLY A 18 12.59 2.62 -7.98
N THR A 19 11.98 1.72 -8.77
CA THR A 19 12.33 1.57 -10.20
C THR A 19 12.15 2.86 -11.02
N ASP A 20 11.32 3.80 -10.57
CA ASP A 20 11.18 5.12 -11.20
C ASP A 20 12.37 6.07 -10.96
N GLN A 21 13.28 5.73 -10.05
CA GLN A 21 14.50 6.51 -9.78
C GLN A 21 15.74 5.98 -10.52
N LEU A 22 15.64 4.89 -11.28
CA LEU A 22 16.80 4.23 -11.88
C LEU A 22 17.71 5.19 -12.68
N TYR A 23 17.14 6.10 -13.47
CA TYR A 23 17.93 7.07 -14.23
C TYR A 23 18.74 8.00 -13.32
N ASN A 24 18.14 8.47 -12.22
CA ASN A 24 18.82 9.37 -11.27
C ASN A 24 19.92 8.62 -10.51
N LEU A 25 19.66 7.39 -10.09
CA LEU A 25 20.63 6.54 -9.39
C LEU A 25 21.84 6.22 -10.28
N LEU A 26 21.60 5.91 -11.56
CA LEU A 26 22.68 5.68 -12.53
C LEU A 26 23.48 6.97 -12.80
N ALA A 27 22.83 8.12 -12.84
CA ALA A 27 23.54 9.39 -12.98
C ALA A 27 24.45 9.70 -11.78
N GLY A 28 24.04 9.35 -10.55
CA GLY A 28 24.91 9.43 -9.36
C GLY A 28 26.13 8.55 -9.53
N ARG A 29 25.91 7.27 -9.84
CA ARG A 29 26.96 6.30 -10.13
C ARG A 29 27.95 6.79 -11.20
N ASP A 30 27.48 7.37 -12.29
CA ASP A 30 28.33 7.86 -13.38
C ASP A 30 29.15 9.11 -13.01
N VAL A 31 28.64 9.95 -12.11
CA VAL A 31 29.31 11.18 -11.69
C VAL A 31 30.42 10.91 -10.67
N MET A 32 30.25 9.94 -9.77
CA MET A 32 31.19 9.64 -8.69
C MET A 32 32.67 9.47 -9.14
N PRO A 33 32.98 8.75 -10.24
CA PRO A 33 34.36 8.64 -10.74
C PRO A 33 35.02 9.97 -11.10
N HIS A 34 34.24 10.97 -11.53
CA HIS A 34 34.76 12.30 -11.86
C HIS A 34 35.24 13.06 -10.62
N TYR A 35 34.83 12.62 -9.43
CA TYR A 35 35.26 13.12 -8.13
C TYR A 35 36.29 12.20 -7.46
N GLY A 36 36.77 11.16 -8.15
CA GLY A 36 37.75 10.22 -7.61
C GLY A 36 37.16 9.20 -6.62
N LEU A 37 35.83 9.06 -6.59
CA LEU A 37 35.12 8.10 -5.75
C LEU A 37 34.79 6.82 -6.51
N GLU A 38 34.66 5.71 -5.79
CA GLU A 38 34.15 4.46 -6.34
C GLU A 38 32.64 4.61 -6.68
N PRO A 39 32.17 4.15 -7.85
CA PRO A 39 30.76 4.26 -8.19
C PRO A 39 29.85 3.41 -7.28
N GLN A 40 28.83 4.04 -6.66
CA GLN A 40 27.83 3.39 -5.80
C GLN A 40 27.15 2.17 -6.44
N ILE A 41 26.82 1.16 -5.66
CA ILE A 41 25.92 0.08 -6.06
C ILE A 41 24.48 0.62 -6.10
N VAL A 42 23.77 0.38 -7.20
CA VAL A 42 22.37 0.78 -7.37
C VAL A 42 21.47 -0.42 -7.10
N VAL A 43 20.56 -0.29 -6.13
CA VAL A 43 19.52 -1.29 -5.82
C VAL A 43 18.16 -0.67 -6.02
N THR A 44 17.30 -1.31 -6.82
CA THR A 44 15.93 -0.86 -7.04
C THR A 44 14.90 -1.86 -6.56
N TYR A 45 13.79 -1.34 -6.04
CA TYR A 45 12.61 -2.12 -5.67
C TYR A 45 11.43 -1.79 -6.59
N PRO A 46 10.55 -2.77 -6.89
CA PRO A 46 9.34 -2.52 -7.64
C PRO A 46 8.47 -1.48 -6.91
N LEU A 47 7.72 -0.71 -7.68
CA LEU A 47 6.77 0.25 -7.13
C LEU A 47 5.55 -0.50 -6.58
N LEU A 48 5.20 -0.19 -5.34
CA LEU A 48 3.99 -0.68 -4.71
C LEU A 48 2.77 -0.06 -5.40
N VAL A 49 1.82 -0.88 -5.84
CA VAL A 49 0.52 -0.44 -6.34
C VAL A 49 -0.32 0.12 -5.19
N GLY A 50 -1.12 1.14 -5.49
CA GLY A 50 -2.01 1.76 -4.52
C GLY A 50 -3.25 0.94 -4.22
N LEU A 51 -4.17 1.55 -3.49
CA LEU A 51 -5.46 0.95 -3.11
C LEU A 51 -6.37 0.60 -4.29
N ASP A 52 -6.11 1.13 -5.48
CA ASP A 52 -6.79 0.75 -6.73
C ASP A 52 -6.21 -0.51 -7.39
N GLY A 53 -5.04 -0.99 -6.93
CA GLY A 53 -4.40 -2.22 -7.41
C GLY A 53 -3.68 -2.12 -8.75
N VAL A 54 -3.74 -0.97 -9.44
CA VAL A 54 -3.19 -0.81 -10.80
C VAL A 54 -2.07 0.21 -10.81
N GLU A 55 -2.35 1.39 -10.29
CA GLU A 55 -1.49 2.54 -10.35
C GLU A 55 -0.53 2.58 -9.18
N LYS A 56 0.67 3.16 -9.38
CA LYS A 56 1.61 3.34 -8.28
C LYS A 56 0.98 4.11 -7.12
N MET A 57 1.24 3.65 -5.90
CA MET A 57 0.75 4.30 -4.69
C MET A 57 1.26 5.74 -4.63
N SER A 58 0.37 6.71 -4.46
CA SER A 58 0.76 8.11 -4.30
C SER A 58 -0.27 8.93 -3.53
N LYS A 59 0.22 9.91 -2.77
CA LYS A 59 -0.64 10.84 -2.01
C LYS A 59 -1.56 11.66 -2.91
N SER A 60 -1.06 12.12 -4.06
CA SER A 60 -1.80 12.95 -5.00
C SER A 60 -2.94 12.20 -5.70
N ARG A 61 -2.86 10.88 -5.81
CA ARG A 61 -3.94 10.02 -6.34
C ARG A 61 -4.90 9.54 -5.27
N GLY A 62 -4.62 9.78 -4.00
CA GLY A 62 -5.47 9.32 -2.90
C GLY A 62 -5.50 7.79 -2.71
N ASN A 63 -4.65 7.05 -3.41
CA ASN A 63 -4.62 5.59 -3.42
C ASN A 63 -3.57 5.02 -2.45
N TYR A 64 -3.38 5.62 -1.28
CA TYR A 64 -2.27 5.32 -0.37
C TYR A 64 -2.73 5.01 1.06
N ILE A 65 -1.86 4.29 1.77
CA ILE A 65 -1.92 4.12 3.22
C ILE A 65 -0.83 5.01 3.83
N GLY A 66 -1.22 5.98 4.65
CA GLY A 66 -0.30 6.87 5.33
C GLY A 66 0.33 6.19 6.54
N ILE A 67 1.63 6.41 6.74
CA ILE A 67 2.35 5.90 7.92
C ILE A 67 1.78 6.48 9.23
N ASN A 68 1.22 7.69 9.17
CA ASN A 68 0.63 8.39 10.31
C ASN A 68 -0.89 8.28 10.35
N ASP A 69 -1.50 7.44 9.50
CA ASP A 69 -2.94 7.21 9.54
C ASP A 69 -3.30 6.58 10.90
N PRO A 70 -4.43 6.96 11.53
CA PRO A 70 -4.93 6.28 12.73
C PRO A 70 -5.08 4.77 12.51
N PRO A 71 -4.99 3.93 13.56
CA PRO A 71 -5.06 2.48 13.42
C PRO A 71 -6.31 2.00 12.65
N GLU A 72 -7.47 2.59 12.92
CA GLU A 72 -8.74 2.28 12.27
C GLU A 72 -8.74 2.59 10.76
N GLU A 73 -8.13 3.71 10.36
CA GLU A 73 -8.03 4.13 8.96
C GLU A 73 -7.01 3.26 8.21
N MET A 74 -5.85 3.00 8.83
CA MET A 74 -4.82 2.12 8.28
C MET A 74 -5.35 0.70 8.07
N PHE A 75 -6.07 0.16 9.06
CA PHE A 75 -6.69 -1.16 8.97
C PHE A 75 -7.76 -1.19 7.87
N GLY A 76 -8.68 -0.22 7.87
CA GLY A 76 -9.75 -0.11 6.88
C GLY A 76 -9.24 0.02 5.44
N LYS A 77 -8.24 0.88 5.20
CA LYS A 77 -7.60 1.01 3.87
C LYS A 77 -6.87 -0.27 3.45
N THR A 78 -6.24 -0.98 4.38
CA THR A 78 -5.62 -2.27 4.04
C THR A 78 -6.67 -3.29 3.62
N MET A 79 -7.83 -3.30 4.28
CA MET A 79 -8.95 -4.17 3.92
C MET A 79 -9.57 -3.85 2.55
N SER A 80 -9.36 -2.62 2.03
CA SER A 80 -9.85 -2.24 0.69
C SER A 80 -8.89 -2.60 -0.46
N ILE A 81 -7.72 -3.19 -0.18
CA ILE A 81 -6.77 -3.61 -1.22
C ILE A 81 -7.41 -4.71 -2.08
N PRO A 82 -7.36 -4.63 -3.43
CA PRO A 82 -7.85 -5.69 -4.31
C PRO A 82 -7.09 -7.00 -4.13
N ASP A 83 -7.77 -8.14 -4.34
CA ASP A 83 -7.18 -9.47 -4.13
C ASP A 83 -5.95 -9.70 -5.01
N GLU A 84 -5.97 -9.17 -6.23
CA GLU A 84 -4.89 -9.27 -7.21
C GLU A 84 -3.61 -8.54 -6.76
N ALA A 85 -3.74 -7.55 -5.87
CA ALA A 85 -2.63 -6.77 -5.35
C ALA A 85 -2.03 -7.39 -4.06
N LEU A 86 -2.73 -8.33 -3.40
CA LEU A 86 -2.28 -8.94 -2.15
C LEU A 86 -0.88 -9.57 -2.22
N PRO A 87 -0.50 -10.33 -3.27
CA PRO A 87 0.85 -10.89 -3.35
C PRO A 87 1.94 -9.82 -3.24
N GLN A 88 1.78 -8.70 -3.96
CA GLN A 88 2.77 -7.64 -3.96
C GLN A 88 2.84 -6.93 -2.60
N TRP A 89 1.70 -6.61 -2.00
CA TRP A 89 1.64 -6.01 -0.66
C TRP A 89 2.22 -6.94 0.40
N TRP A 90 1.98 -8.24 0.27
CA TRP A 90 2.51 -9.24 1.17
C TRP A 90 4.04 -9.31 1.12
N ASP A 91 4.60 -9.41 -0.08
CA ASP A 91 6.05 -9.54 -0.27
C ASP A 91 6.79 -8.25 0.07
N LEU A 92 6.30 -7.10 -0.40
CA LEU A 92 7.00 -5.82 -0.25
C LEU A 92 6.74 -5.16 1.11
N VAL A 93 5.56 -5.34 1.69
CA VAL A 93 5.17 -4.64 2.91
C VAL A 93 5.09 -5.59 4.09
N ALA A 94 4.41 -6.74 4.01
CA ALA A 94 4.25 -7.63 5.15
C ALA A 94 5.51 -8.43 5.53
N GLY A 95 6.55 -8.39 4.70
CA GLY A 95 7.79 -9.17 4.87
C GLY A 95 7.70 -10.60 4.33
N GLY A 96 6.68 -10.90 3.53
CA GLY A 96 6.46 -12.20 2.91
C GLY A 96 6.08 -13.31 3.90
N GLY A 97 6.38 -14.55 3.50
CA GLY A 97 6.10 -15.78 4.25
C GLY A 97 4.77 -16.43 3.85
N GLU A 98 4.37 -17.46 4.59
CA GLU A 98 3.10 -18.16 4.34
C GLU A 98 1.89 -17.27 4.67
N HIS A 99 0.86 -17.35 3.82
CA HIS A 99 -0.41 -16.67 4.00
C HIS A 99 -1.57 -17.65 3.81
N SER A 100 -2.76 -17.26 4.28
CA SER A 100 -3.98 -18.04 4.08
C SER A 100 -4.34 -18.16 2.60
N SER A 101 -4.94 -19.28 2.19
CA SER A 101 -5.57 -19.42 0.87
C SER A 101 -6.93 -18.74 0.78
N ASP A 102 -7.53 -18.37 1.92
CA ASP A 102 -8.74 -17.56 1.98
C ASP A 102 -8.36 -16.07 1.84
N PRO A 103 -8.77 -15.37 0.76
CA PRO A 103 -8.44 -13.96 0.53
C PRO A 103 -8.83 -13.03 1.69
N MET A 104 -9.94 -13.32 2.38
CA MET A 104 -10.38 -12.49 3.51
C MET A 104 -9.43 -12.65 4.70
N GLN A 105 -9.05 -13.88 5.03
CA GLN A 105 -8.09 -14.12 6.12
C GLN A 105 -6.70 -13.58 5.77
N TRP A 106 -6.31 -13.64 4.49
CA TRP A 106 -5.07 -13.02 4.02
C TRP A 106 -5.09 -11.50 4.21
N LYS A 107 -6.19 -10.83 3.82
CA LYS A 107 -6.36 -9.38 4.04
C LYS A 107 -6.34 -9.00 5.51
N LEU A 108 -7.05 -9.75 6.36
CA LEU A 108 -7.06 -9.50 7.80
C LEU A 108 -5.65 -9.61 8.38
N GLU A 109 -4.89 -10.63 7.99
CA GLU A 109 -3.51 -10.78 8.44
C GLU A 109 -2.59 -9.66 7.90
N LEU A 110 -2.75 -9.28 6.64
CA LEU A 110 -2.03 -8.14 6.06
C LEU A 110 -2.32 -6.85 6.84
N ALA A 111 -3.60 -6.57 7.14
CA ALA A 111 -4.04 -5.40 7.90
C ALA A 111 -3.49 -5.40 9.34
N ARG A 112 -3.51 -6.56 10.02
CA ARG A 112 -2.88 -6.71 11.34
C ARG A 112 -1.39 -6.40 11.29
N ARG A 113 -0.64 -6.97 10.33
CA ARG A 113 0.82 -6.75 10.23
C ARG A 113 1.17 -5.31 9.93
N ILE A 114 0.48 -4.67 8.98
CA ILE A 114 0.72 -3.28 8.60
C ILE A 114 0.41 -2.36 9.78
N THR A 115 -0.76 -2.55 10.41
CA THR A 115 -1.19 -1.71 11.54
C THR A 115 -0.28 -1.91 12.75
N ALA A 116 0.09 -3.15 13.07
CA ALA A 116 0.97 -3.45 14.20
C ALA A 116 2.38 -2.87 14.04
N ARG A 117 2.87 -2.74 12.80
CA ARG A 117 4.19 -2.14 12.53
C ARG A 117 4.27 -0.69 13.02
N TRP A 118 3.19 0.07 12.90
CA TRP A 118 3.17 1.50 13.22
C TRP A 118 2.49 1.82 14.54
N HIS A 119 1.50 1.01 14.94
CA HIS A 119 0.64 1.26 16.11
C HIS A 119 0.71 0.16 17.17
N GLY A 120 1.60 -0.82 17.02
CA GLY A 120 1.72 -1.95 17.93
C GLY A 120 0.52 -2.89 17.90
N GLN A 121 0.59 -3.95 18.71
CA GLN A 121 -0.45 -4.98 18.76
C GLN A 121 -1.80 -4.45 19.24
N GLU A 122 -1.79 -3.48 20.17
CA GLU A 122 -3.01 -2.85 20.67
C GLU A 122 -3.71 -2.02 19.58
N GLY A 123 -2.95 -1.26 18.78
CA GLY A 123 -3.49 -0.53 17.64
C GLY A 123 -4.07 -1.44 16.57
N ALA A 124 -3.38 -2.54 16.25
CA ALA A 124 -3.89 -3.54 15.30
C ALA A 124 -5.22 -4.16 15.78
N ARG A 125 -5.30 -4.54 17.07
CA ARG A 125 -6.54 -5.06 17.66
C ARG A 125 -7.66 -4.00 17.61
N ALA A 126 -7.37 -2.76 17.98
CA ALA A 126 -8.35 -1.68 17.95
C ALA A 126 -8.86 -1.41 16.52
N GLY A 127 -7.97 -1.42 15.52
CA GLY A 127 -8.34 -1.28 14.11
C GLY A 127 -9.22 -2.42 13.62
N GLU A 128 -8.90 -3.67 13.99
CA GLU A 128 -9.69 -4.84 13.63
C GLU A 128 -11.08 -4.85 14.29
N GLU A 129 -11.15 -4.49 15.59
CA GLU A 129 -12.41 -4.35 16.33
C GLU A 129 -13.28 -3.26 15.70
N HIS A 130 -12.68 -2.11 15.36
CA HIS A 130 -13.37 -1.02 14.67
C HIS A 130 -13.93 -1.47 13.32
N PHE A 131 -13.09 -2.08 12.48
CA PHE A 131 -13.49 -2.60 11.18
C PHE A 131 -14.65 -3.59 11.30
N THR A 132 -14.53 -4.58 12.18
CA THR A 132 -15.58 -5.57 12.45
C THR A 132 -16.89 -4.89 12.87
N SER A 133 -16.83 -3.85 13.70
CA SER A 133 -18.01 -3.11 14.13
C SER A 133 -18.66 -2.34 12.98
N VAL A 134 -17.87 -1.73 12.09
CA VAL A 134 -18.37 -0.95 10.94
C VAL A 134 -18.96 -1.86 9.87
N VAL A 135 -18.32 -2.99 9.58
CA VAL A 135 -18.84 -4.01 8.65
C VAL A 135 -20.16 -4.55 9.18
N ARG A 136 -20.23 -4.98 10.44
CA ARG A 136 -21.49 -5.46 11.07
C ARG A 136 -22.60 -4.40 11.07
N ARG A 137 -22.25 -3.12 11.28
CA ARG A 137 -23.21 -2.00 11.23
C ARG A 137 -23.71 -1.71 9.82
N HIS A 138 -22.91 -1.99 8.80
CA HIS A 138 -23.32 -1.91 7.39
C HIS A 138 -23.97 -3.21 6.87
N GLU A 139 -23.92 -4.30 7.63
CA GLU A 139 -24.40 -5.64 7.21
C GLU A 139 -25.84 -6.02 7.62
N ALA A 140 -26.69 -5.15 8.20
CA ALA A 140 -28.12 -5.51 8.36
C ALA A 140 -29.10 -4.31 8.41
N PRO A 141 -30.26 -4.41 7.72
CA PRO A 141 -31.33 -5.27 8.23
C PRO A 141 -31.69 -6.46 7.31
N GLU A 142 -31.97 -7.62 7.91
CA GLU A 142 -32.75 -8.71 7.29
C GLU A 142 -34.23 -8.31 7.03
N ASP A 143 -34.64 -7.13 7.51
CA ASP A 143 -35.92 -6.48 7.26
C ASP A 143 -35.72 -5.36 6.23
N VAL A 144 -35.64 -5.74 4.95
CA VAL A 144 -35.76 -4.77 3.85
C VAL A 144 -37.25 -4.59 3.59
N GLU A 145 -37.75 -3.36 3.75
CA GLU A 145 -39.11 -3.03 3.33
C GLU A 145 -39.18 -3.12 1.80
N GLU A 146 -39.82 -4.18 1.29
CA GLU A 146 -40.06 -4.35 -0.14
C GLU A 146 -41.01 -3.26 -0.64
N ALA A 147 -40.47 -2.25 -1.32
CA ALA A 147 -41.29 -1.31 -2.07
C ALA A 147 -41.79 -1.99 -3.36
N ARG A 148 -43.10 -2.24 -3.45
CA ARG A 148 -43.74 -2.61 -4.71
C ARG A 148 -43.83 -1.40 -5.62
N LEU A 149 -43.11 -1.43 -6.74
CA LEU A 149 -43.30 -0.48 -7.83
C LEU A 149 -44.62 -0.81 -8.54
N GLU A 150 -45.59 0.10 -8.47
CA GLU A 150 -46.77 0.04 -9.33
C GLU A 150 -46.33 0.37 -10.76
N GLY A 151 -46.34 -0.65 -11.62
CA GLY A 151 -45.91 -0.53 -13.00
C GLY A 151 -46.81 0.42 -13.77
N GLN A 152 -46.26 1.57 -14.16
CA GLN A 152 -46.65 2.32 -15.36
C GLN A 152 -45.62 3.43 -15.64
N ASP A 153 -44.42 3.04 -16.06
CA ASP A 153 -43.68 3.83 -17.05
C ASP A 153 -42.66 2.94 -17.78
N PRO A 154 -42.56 3.00 -19.11
CA PRO A 154 -41.63 2.16 -19.85
C PRO A 154 -40.19 2.61 -19.57
N LEU A 155 -39.41 1.70 -19.00
CA LEU A 155 -37.95 1.80 -18.91
C LEU A 155 -37.38 1.86 -20.33
N HIS A 156 -36.92 3.04 -20.75
CA HIS A 156 -35.98 3.15 -21.85
C HIS A 156 -34.58 2.78 -21.33
N LEU A 157 -34.17 1.53 -21.60
CA LEU A 157 -32.77 1.11 -21.57
C LEU A 157 -32.06 1.58 -22.84
#